data_AF-A0A6A5SGN7-F1
#
_entry.id   AF-A0A6A5SGN7-F1
#
_cell.length_a   1.000
_cell.length_b   1.000
_cell.length_c   1.000
_cell.angle_alpha   90.00
_cell.angle_beta   90.00
_cell.angle_gamma   90.00
#
_symmetry.space_group_name_H-M   'P 1'
#
loop_
_entity.id
_entity.type
_entity.pdbx_description
1 polymer ?
#
loop_
_entity_poly.entity_id
_entity_poly.type
_entity_poly.pdbx_seq_one_letter_code
_entity_poly.pdbx_strand_id
1 'polypeptide(L)'
;MFHSWIKFEMAPIAAPSATATTLLTHAFATAPGSKQDQHTKVNVTEALKIYQLSFTKRKLLAKGPLVRIVDAEDNHVINMPIPLFRATSIKEQQLLATGSNTIKLLVGLDVQMVKDLVQHLKDVTTCNPHAKDIRSYKSTYRDIQICSAADTLGMTLYTQHIFNWYWAHLGTCQLPGYDDIDAFTAIETPIGDNIFRKAVTLMAKLDLEGRIPDPEDYAAYLATNERFRIAVTEAKNRKQRHLHWVTRQARREQADAFQGSAHDQNSKERAKYPKEKAVKEQAKWGSNKKNEAAVRAPVTGKRAKGLDGFAWRICGVNLVV
;
A
#
# COMPACT_ATOMS: atom_id res chain seq x y z
N MET A 1 -42.34 -30.44 13.57
CA MET A 1 -41.10 -29.67 13.42
C MET A 1 -39.94 -30.58 13.79
N PHE A 2 -39.15 -31.01 12.80
CA PHE A 2 -38.10 -32.03 12.93
C PHE A 2 -36.86 -31.48 13.64
N HIS A 3 -36.44 -32.13 14.73
CA HIS A 3 -35.13 -31.92 15.35
C HIS A 3 -34.08 -32.73 14.59
N SER A 4 -33.32 -32.07 13.74
CA SER A 4 -32.15 -32.64 13.06
C SER A 4 -30.96 -32.67 14.02
N TRP A 5 -30.48 -33.87 14.34
CA TRP A 5 -29.24 -34.09 15.08
C TRP A 5 -28.06 -34.07 14.10
N ILE A 6 -27.27 -33.00 14.15
CA ILE A 6 -25.99 -32.91 13.42
C ILE A 6 -24.98 -33.84 14.11
N LYS A 7 -24.63 -34.95 13.46
CA LYS A 7 -23.47 -35.77 13.84
C LYS A 7 -22.20 -34.99 13.53
N PHE A 8 -21.45 -34.63 14.57
CA PHE A 8 -20.09 -34.13 14.44
C PHE A 8 -19.15 -35.31 14.19
N GLU A 9 -18.70 -35.49 12.94
CA GLU A 9 -17.54 -36.31 12.63
C GLU A 9 -16.28 -35.63 13.20
N MET A 10 -15.63 -36.28 14.16
CA MET A 10 -14.33 -35.85 14.67
C MET A 10 -13.27 -36.12 13.61
N ALA A 11 -12.70 -35.06 13.03
CA ALA A 11 -11.59 -35.17 12.09
C ALA A 11 -10.35 -35.78 12.78
N PRO A 12 -9.56 -36.60 12.06
CA PRO A 12 -8.36 -37.22 12.60
C PRO A 12 -7.30 -36.16 12.98
N ILE A 13 -6.68 -36.37 14.15
CA ILE A 13 -5.61 -35.52 14.69
C ILE A 13 -4.41 -35.58 13.74
N ALA A 14 -4.12 -34.47 13.05
CA ALA A 14 -2.99 -34.38 12.13
C ALA A 14 -1.65 -34.64 12.85
N ALA A 15 -0.76 -35.37 12.18
CA ALA A 15 0.60 -35.65 12.64
C ALA A 15 1.38 -34.34 12.90
N PRO A 16 2.32 -34.31 13.86
CA PRO A 16 3.05 -33.10 14.22
C PRO A 16 3.86 -32.57 13.02
N SER A 17 3.54 -31.35 12.58
CA SER A 17 4.26 -30.65 11.51
C SER A 17 5.75 -30.50 11.84
N ALA A 18 6.63 -30.77 10.87
CA ALA A 18 8.09 -30.64 10.99
C ALA A 18 8.54 -29.24 11.50
N THR A 19 7.73 -28.20 11.24
CA THR A 19 7.95 -26.82 11.70
C THR A 19 7.96 -26.68 13.23
N ALA A 20 7.24 -27.54 13.96
CA ALA A 20 7.22 -27.48 15.43
C ALA A 20 8.46 -28.10 16.09
N THR A 21 9.28 -28.83 15.33
CA THR A 21 10.53 -29.42 15.83
C THR A 21 11.69 -28.45 15.65
N THR A 22 11.74 -27.71 14.55
CA THR A 22 12.78 -26.70 14.28
C THR A 22 12.80 -25.58 15.31
N LEU A 23 11.64 -25.10 15.76
CA LEU A 23 11.55 -24.03 16.76
C LEU A 23 12.17 -24.43 18.11
N LEU A 24 11.90 -25.65 18.59
CA LEU A 24 12.50 -26.14 19.83
C LEU A 24 14.01 -26.32 19.69
N THR A 25 14.46 -26.92 18.59
CA THR A 25 15.90 -27.08 18.33
C THR A 25 16.58 -25.72 18.31
N HIS A 26 16.02 -24.72 17.65
CA HIS A 26 16.57 -23.36 17.63
C HIS A 26 16.62 -22.71 19.02
N ALA A 27 15.55 -22.87 19.81
CA ALA A 27 15.49 -22.29 21.15
C ALA A 27 16.57 -22.86 22.10
N PHE A 28 16.89 -24.15 21.99
CA PHE A 28 17.84 -24.85 22.88
C PHE A 28 19.26 -25.01 22.33
N ALA A 29 19.48 -25.01 21.01
CA ALA A 29 20.79 -25.35 20.41
C ALA A 29 21.81 -24.21 20.45
N THR A 30 21.39 -22.96 20.62
CA THR A 30 22.29 -21.80 20.75
C THR A 30 22.79 -21.67 22.20
N ALA A 31 23.59 -22.61 22.68
CA ALA A 31 24.34 -22.42 23.91
C ALA A 31 25.45 -21.37 23.68
N PRO A 32 25.65 -20.38 24.58
CA PRO A 32 26.73 -19.41 24.44
C PRO A 32 28.07 -20.14 24.57
N GLY A 33 28.74 -20.39 23.45
CA GLY A 33 30.06 -21.02 23.41
C GLY A 33 30.30 -22.05 22.29
N SER A 34 29.26 -22.50 21.57
CA SER A 34 29.49 -23.34 20.39
C SER A 34 29.85 -22.47 19.19
N LYS A 35 31.05 -22.68 18.63
CA LYS A 35 31.44 -22.12 17.32
C LYS A 35 30.62 -22.84 16.25
N GLN A 36 29.39 -22.39 15.99
CA GLN A 36 28.61 -22.87 14.86
C GLN A 36 28.88 -22.02 13.62
N ASP A 37 29.18 -22.71 12.52
CA ASP A 37 29.31 -22.15 11.18
C ASP A 37 28.09 -21.30 10.83
N GLN A 38 28.37 -20.05 10.49
CA GLN A 38 27.39 -19.10 9.99
C GLN A 38 26.93 -19.56 8.59
N HIS A 39 25.62 -19.42 8.31
CA HIS A 39 24.98 -19.46 6.97
C HIS A 39 23.99 -20.59 6.60
N THR A 40 23.21 -21.12 7.53
CA THR A 40 21.82 -21.49 7.19
C THR A 40 20.89 -20.35 7.61
N LYS A 41 20.67 -19.39 6.68
CA LYS A 41 19.52 -18.48 6.75
C LYS A 41 18.26 -19.33 6.69
N VAL A 42 17.79 -19.80 7.84
CA VAL A 42 16.44 -20.36 7.95
C VAL A 42 15.51 -19.27 7.44
N ASN A 43 14.78 -19.57 6.37
CA ASN A 43 13.80 -18.66 5.82
C ASN A 43 12.77 -18.40 6.92
N VAL A 44 12.85 -17.22 7.56
CA VAL A 44 12.06 -16.78 8.73
C VAL A 44 10.55 -16.63 8.40
N THR A 45 10.13 -17.08 7.21
CA THR A 45 8.80 -16.89 6.65
C THR A 45 7.67 -17.58 7.41
N GLU A 46 7.95 -18.50 8.34
CA GLU A 46 6.93 -19.08 9.21
C GLU A 46 7.40 -19.09 10.67
N ALA A 47 7.45 -17.91 11.30
CA ALA A 47 7.54 -17.81 12.75
C ALA A 47 6.28 -18.46 13.38
N LEU A 48 6.39 -19.74 13.72
CA LEU A 48 5.32 -20.51 14.34
C LEU A 48 5.00 -19.88 15.72
N LYS A 49 3.75 -19.44 15.92
CA LYS A 49 3.31 -18.96 17.23
C LYS A 49 3.45 -20.09 18.25
N ILE A 50 4.00 -19.79 19.44
CA ILE A 50 4.04 -20.75 20.56
C ILE A 50 2.66 -21.35 20.89
N TYR A 51 1.56 -20.66 20.53
CA TYR A 51 0.19 -21.13 20.73
C TYR A 51 -0.14 -22.42 19.98
N GLN A 52 0.56 -22.69 18.88
CA GLN A 52 0.40 -23.88 18.06
C GLN A 52 1.19 -25.09 18.60
N LEU A 53 2.08 -24.88 19.59
CA LEU A 53 2.82 -25.96 20.23
C LEU A 53 1.95 -26.71 21.23
N SER A 54 2.19 -28.01 21.38
CA SER A 54 1.56 -28.81 22.44
C SER A 54 1.97 -28.30 23.82
N PHE A 55 1.11 -28.51 24.83
CA PHE A 55 1.37 -28.03 26.19
C PHE A 55 2.71 -28.54 26.76
N THR A 56 3.06 -29.80 26.52
CA THR A 56 4.36 -30.38 26.92
C THR A 56 5.53 -29.62 26.31
N LYS A 57 5.47 -29.28 25.02
CA LYS A 57 6.50 -28.50 24.33
C LYS A 57 6.58 -27.07 24.89
N ARG A 58 5.45 -26.41 25.14
CA ARG A 58 5.43 -25.08 25.77
C ARG A 58 6.07 -25.09 27.17
N LYS A 59 5.81 -26.13 27.97
CA LYS A 59 6.38 -26.27 29.32
C LYS A 59 7.90 -26.43 29.31
N LEU A 60 8.49 -26.95 28.23
CA LEU A 60 9.95 -26.99 28.08
C LEU A 60 10.53 -25.58 27.93
N LEU A 61 9.85 -24.68 27.22
CA LEU A 61 10.30 -23.29 27.01
C LEU A 61 10.35 -22.49 28.32
N ALA A 62 9.59 -22.89 29.33
CA ALA A 62 9.56 -22.23 30.64
C ALA A 62 10.81 -22.52 31.52
N LYS A 63 11.71 -23.40 31.08
CA LYS A 63 12.91 -23.81 31.83
C LYS A 63 14.18 -23.16 31.28
N GLY A 64 15.23 -23.12 32.10
CA GLY A 64 16.57 -22.72 31.69
C GLY A 64 17.01 -21.36 32.24
N PRO A 65 18.14 -20.82 31.73
CA PRO A 65 18.65 -19.52 32.14
C PRO A 65 17.64 -18.40 31.85
N LEU A 66 17.70 -17.33 32.64
CA LEU A 66 16.77 -16.20 32.56
C LEU A 66 17.45 -15.01 31.88
N VAL A 67 16.70 -14.35 31.00
CA VAL A 67 16.95 -12.99 30.54
C VAL A 67 16.36 -12.02 31.56
N ARG A 68 17.15 -11.05 31.99
CA ARG A 68 16.73 -9.93 32.83
C ARG A 68 16.30 -8.78 31.94
N ILE A 69 15.03 -8.37 32.02
CA ILE A 69 14.57 -7.15 31.36
C ILE A 69 14.68 -6.01 32.37
N VAL A 70 15.32 -4.92 31.97
CA VAL A 70 15.53 -3.72 32.78
C VAL A 70 14.99 -2.49 32.04
N ASP A 71 14.56 -1.48 32.78
CA ASP A 71 14.15 -0.21 32.18
C ASP A 71 15.38 0.62 31.72
N ALA A 72 15.14 1.85 31.28
CA ALA A 72 16.20 2.74 30.83
C ALA A 72 17.18 3.16 31.95
N GLU A 73 16.77 3.03 33.21
CA GLU A 73 17.53 3.37 34.41
C GLU A 73 18.19 2.13 35.08
N ASP A 74 18.20 0.99 34.37
CA ASP A 74 18.72 -0.29 34.86
C ASP A 74 17.93 -0.90 36.04
N ASN A 75 16.73 -0.38 36.35
CA ASN A 75 15.85 -0.99 37.33
C ASN A 75 15.29 -2.32 36.80
N HIS A 76 15.16 -3.29 37.70
CA HIS A 76 14.63 -4.60 37.32
C HIS A 76 13.13 -4.53 37.00
N VAL A 77 12.75 -5.00 35.80
CA VAL A 77 11.35 -5.06 35.36
C VAL A 77 10.78 -6.46 35.53
N ILE A 78 11.32 -7.44 34.81
CA ILE A 78 10.85 -8.83 34.83
C ILE A 78 11.93 -9.78 34.29
N ASN A 79 11.86 -11.04 34.69
CA ASN A 79 12.69 -12.12 34.15
C ASN A 79 11.89 -13.02 33.21
N MET A 80 12.53 -13.45 32.11
CA MET A 80 11.96 -14.35 31.12
C MET A 80 12.95 -15.46 30.76
N PRO A 81 12.53 -16.75 30.68
CA PRO A 81 13.43 -17.82 30.24
C PRO A 81 14.00 -17.56 28.84
N ILE A 82 15.31 -17.75 28.65
CA ILE A 82 15.99 -17.58 27.35
C ILE A 82 15.32 -18.42 26.25
N PRO A 83 14.98 -19.71 26.47
CA PRO A 83 14.33 -20.50 25.43
C PRO A 83 12.97 -19.94 25.02
N LEU A 84 12.20 -19.42 25.97
CA LEU A 84 10.94 -18.75 25.68
C LEU A 84 11.15 -17.45 24.90
N PHE A 85 12.14 -16.63 25.30
CA PHE A 85 12.45 -15.39 24.61
C PHE A 85 12.86 -15.64 23.16
N ARG A 86 13.74 -16.62 22.91
CA ARG A 86 14.15 -17.04 21.56
C ARG A 86 13.00 -17.57 20.71
N ALA A 87 12.10 -18.34 21.32
CA ALA A 87 10.93 -18.87 20.65
C ALA A 87 9.90 -17.80 20.26
N THR A 88 9.94 -16.61 20.88
CA THR A 88 8.88 -15.59 20.75
C THR A 88 9.37 -14.29 20.11
N SER A 89 10.66 -13.98 20.20
CA SER A 89 11.25 -12.74 19.70
C SER A 89 11.89 -12.94 18.32
N ILE A 90 11.56 -12.08 17.35
CA ILE A 90 12.28 -11.98 16.07
C ILE A 90 13.58 -11.18 16.19
N LYS A 91 13.77 -10.44 17.30
CA LYS A 91 14.93 -9.58 17.56
C LYS A 91 15.94 -10.26 18.50
N GLU A 92 15.82 -11.57 18.72
CA GLU A 92 16.64 -12.31 19.68
C GLU A 92 18.16 -12.15 19.46
N GLN A 93 18.61 -12.22 18.20
CA GLN A 93 20.02 -12.07 17.85
C GLN A 93 20.53 -10.67 18.17
N GLN A 94 19.73 -9.63 17.90
CA GLN A 94 20.10 -8.25 18.17
C GLN A 94 20.14 -7.95 19.67
N LEU A 95 19.19 -8.51 20.43
CA LEU A 95 19.02 -8.21 21.85
C LEU A 95 19.94 -9.04 22.76
N LEU A 96 20.40 -10.22 22.31
CA LEU A 96 21.28 -11.10 23.09
C LEU A 96 22.74 -11.11 22.60
N ALA A 97 23.08 -10.47 21.47
CA ALA A 97 24.44 -10.46 20.91
C ALA A 97 25.50 -9.87 21.84
N THR A 98 25.11 -9.01 22.78
CA THR A 98 26.02 -8.32 23.71
C THR A 98 26.64 -9.26 24.76
N GLY A 99 26.26 -10.54 24.79
CA GLY A 99 26.75 -11.52 25.78
C GLY A 99 26.18 -11.31 27.19
N SER A 100 25.54 -10.16 27.44
CA SER A 100 24.73 -9.93 28.63
C SER A 100 23.33 -10.52 28.43
N ASN A 101 22.87 -11.37 29.35
CA ASN A 101 21.47 -11.80 29.44
C ASN A 101 20.56 -10.67 29.96
N THR A 102 20.82 -9.42 29.58
CA THR A 102 20.10 -8.23 30.03
C THR A 102 19.59 -7.45 28.83
N ILE A 103 18.28 -7.20 28.78
CA ILE A 103 17.62 -6.41 27.74
C ILE A 103 17.21 -5.08 28.37
N LYS A 104 17.72 -3.97 27.83
CA LYS A 104 17.30 -2.62 28.22
C LYS A 104 16.10 -2.18 27.38
N LEU A 105 15.08 -1.65 28.03
CA LEU A 105 13.90 -1.09 27.38
C LEU A 105 14.15 0.33 26.88
N LEU A 106 13.35 0.76 25.90
CA LEU A 106 13.36 2.14 25.40
C LEU A 106 12.73 3.10 26.43
N VAL A 107 13.21 4.34 26.46
CA VAL A 107 12.62 5.42 27.27
C VAL A 107 11.17 5.66 26.82
N GLY A 108 10.27 5.90 27.78
CA GLY A 108 8.85 6.17 27.51
C GLY A 108 7.97 4.94 27.31
N LEU A 109 8.55 3.73 27.39
CA LEU A 109 7.77 2.50 27.35
C LEU A 109 7.13 2.20 28.70
N ASP A 110 5.84 1.88 28.71
CA ASP A 110 5.14 1.50 29.95
C ASP A 110 5.63 0.13 30.47
N VAL A 111 6.37 0.17 31.57
CA VAL A 111 6.95 -0.99 32.25
C VAL A 111 5.88 -2.02 32.63
N GLN A 112 4.68 -1.59 32.99
CA GLN A 112 3.59 -2.51 33.34
C GLN A 112 3.12 -3.30 32.12
N MET A 113 3.06 -2.67 30.94
CA MET A 113 2.67 -3.37 29.71
C MET A 113 3.71 -4.39 29.26
N VAL A 114 4.99 -4.15 29.54
CA VAL A 114 6.05 -5.15 29.36
C VAL A 114 5.87 -6.33 30.32
N LYS A 115 5.60 -6.07 31.61
CA LYS A 115 5.35 -7.12 32.60
C LYS A 115 4.16 -7.98 32.19
N ASP A 116 3.06 -7.35 31.81
CA ASP A 116 1.83 -8.03 31.38
C ASP A 116 2.07 -8.91 30.14
N LEU A 117 2.77 -8.40 29.12
CA LEU A 117 3.12 -9.17 27.92
C LEU A 117 3.95 -10.41 28.26
N VAL A 118 5.01 -10.24 29.03
CA VAL A 118 5.91 -11.33 29.42
C VAL A 118 5.20 -12.32 30.33
N GLN A 119 4.36 -11.84 31.25
CA GLN A 119 3.59 -12.71 32.15
C GLN A 119 2.57 -13.54 31.38
N HIS A 120 1.86 -12.96 30.40
CA HIS A 120 0.95 -13.71 29.52
C HIS A 120 1.68 -14.85 28.79
N LEU A 121 2.87 -14.59 28.23
CA LEU A 121 3.65 -15.63 27.55
C LEU A 121 4.12 -16.72 28.52
N LYS A 122 4.47 -16.36 29.76
CA LYS A 122 4.79 -17.33 30.82
C LYS A 122 3.57 -18.18 31.18
N ASP A 123 2.41 -17.58 31.40
CA ASP A 123 1.18 -18.29 31.77
C ASP A 123 0.74 -19.28 30.69
N VAL A 124 0.90 -18.92 29.41
CA VAL A 124 0.66 -19.81 28.26
C VAL A 124 1.57 -21.04 28.28
N THR A 125 2.78 -20.92 28.85
CA THR A 125 3.75 -22.00 28.93
C THR A 125 3.63 -22.86 30.18
N THR A 126 3.16 -22.30 31.30
CA THR A 126 3.15 -22.99 32.60
C THR A 126 1.77 -23.41 33.08
N CYS A 127 0.76 -22.56 32.90
CA CYS A 127 -0.51 -22.67 33.61
C CYS A 127 -1.66 -23.10 32.69
N ASN A 128 -1.61 -22.73 31.42
CA ASN A 128 -2.76 -22.86 30.54
C ASN A 128 -2.61 -24.02 29.52
N PRO A 129 -3.42 -25.09 29.64
CA PRO A 129 -3.42 -26.18 28.66
C PRO A 129 -3.87 -25.69 27.27
N HIS A 130 -4.71 -24.66 27.21
CA HIS A 130 -5.22 -24.07 25.96
C HIS A 130 -4.62 -22.69 25.75
N ALA A 131 -3.64 -22.57 24.85
CA ALA A 131 -3.08 -21.28 24.49
C ALA A 131 -4.17 -20.35 23.93
N LYS A 132 -4.20 -19.11 24.42
CA LYS A 132 -5.11 -18.07 23.96
C LYS A 132 -4.29 -16.84 23.57
N ASP A 133 -4.77 -16.13 22.56
CA ASP A 133 -4.22 -14.84 22.20
C ASP A 133 -4.38 -13.84 23.35
N ILE A 134 -3.51 -12.84 23.37
CA ILE A 134 -3.60 -11.71 24.29
C ILE A 134 -4.94 -11.01 24.08
N ARG A 135 -5.68 -10.75 25.16
CA ARG A 135 -6.94 -10.02 25.09
C ARG A 135 -6.67 -8.52 25.03
N SER A 136 -7.52 -7.78 24.31
CA SER A 136 -7.56 -6.32 24.42
C SER A 136 -8.02 -5.92 25.83
N TYR A 137 -7.41 -4.86 26.35
CA TYR A 137 -7.66 -4.29 27.67
C TYR A 137 -8.90 -3.39 27.72
N LYS A 138 -9.60 -3.18 26.60
CA LYS A 138 -10.67 -2.18 26.46
C LYS A 138 -10.20 -0.75 26.80
N SER A 139 -8.90 -0.52 26.73
CA SER A 139 -8.26 0.78 26.95
C SER A 139 -7.27 0.98 25.82
N THR A 140 -7.50 1.99 25.00
CA THR A 140 -6.67 2.29 23.83
C THR A 140 -5.23 2.53 24.21
N TYR A 141 -4.99 3.26 25.29
CA TYR A 141 -3.63 3.49 25.79
C TYR A 141 -2.90 2.17 26.08
N ARG A 142 -3.53 1.28 26.87
CA ARG A 142 -2.91 -0.01 27.24
C ARG A 142 -2.71 -0.92 26.03
N ASP A 143 -3.69 -0.97 25.13
CA ASP A 143 -3.61 -1.79 23.93
C ASP A 143 -2.47 -1.35 22.98
N ILE A 144 -2.27 -0.04 22.80
CA ILE A 144 -1.18 0.45 21.96
C ILE A 144 0.17 0.33 22.69
N GLN A 145 0.22 0.54 24.01
CA GLN A 145 1.43 0.33 24.80
C GLN A 145 1.87 -1.15 24.81
N ILE A 146 0.95 -2.12 24.89
CA ILE A 146 1.32 -3.54 24.78
C ILE A 146 1.83 -3.90 23.38
N CYS A 147 1.26 -3.30 22.32
CA CYS A 147 1.82 -3.43 20.97
C CYS A 147 3.23 -2.83 20.87
N SER A 148 3.48 -1.71 21.57
CA SER A 148 4.79 -1.04 21.62
C SER A 148 5.82 -1.86 22.40
N ALA A 149 5.41 -2.47 23.51
CA ALA A 149 6.22 -3.39 24.30
C ALA A 149 6.60 -4.62 23.46
N ALA A 150 5.63 -5.16 22.71
CA ALA A 150 5.86 -6.26 21.80
C ALA A 150 6.82 -5.87 20.67
N ASP A 151 6.70 -4.70 20.05
CA ASP A 151 7.67 -4.27 19.03
C ASP A 151 9.08 -4.12 19.61
N THR A 152 9.20 -3.50 20.78
CA THR A 152 10.50 -3.34 21.46
C THR A 152 11.19 -4.69 21.70
N LEU A 153 10.43 -5.69 22.15
CA LEU A 153 10.95 -7.04 22.42
C LEU A 153 10.98 -7.95 21.18
N GLY A 154 10.52 -7.50 20.01
CA GLY A 154 10.43 -8.33 18.80
C GLY A 154 9.33 -9.39 18.83
N MET A 155 8.29 -9.19 19.63
CA MET A 155 7.16 -10.11 19.87
C MET A 155 5.86 -9.65 19.18
N THR A 156 5.95 -8.84 18.12
CA THR A 156 4.80 -8.22 17.43
C THR A 156 3.75 -9.23 16.96
N LEU A 157 4.18 -10.45 16.62
CA LEU A 157 3.30 -11.54 16.20
C LEU A 157 2.17 -11.85 17.20
N TYR A 158 2.39 -11.59 18.49
CA TYR A 158 1.45 -11.86 19.58
C TYR A 158 0.45 -10.73 19.83
N THR A 159 0.75 -9.52 19.39
CA THR A 159 -0.11 -8.33 19.56
C THR A 159 -0.64 -7.79 18.23
N GLN A 160 -0.32 -8.46 17.11
CA GLN A 160 -0.68 -8.00 15.76
C GLN A 160 -2.19 -7.87 15.57
N HIS A 161 -2.99 -8.75 16.16
CA HIS A 161 -4.45 -8.69 16.05
C HIS A 161 -5.04 -7.46 16.75
N ILE A 162 -4.45 -7.03 17.87
CA ILE A 162 -4.82 -5.79 18.57
C ILE A 162 -4.49 -4.59 17.68
N PHE A 163 -3.26 -4.53 17.17
CA PHE A 163 -2.84 -3.47 16.25
C PHE A 163 -3.75 -3.37 15.01
N ASN A 164 -4.03 -4.52 14.37
CA ASN A 164 -4.88 -4.58 13.19
C ASN A 164 -6.30 -4.12 13.47
N TRP A 165 -6.83 -4.39 14.66
CA TRP A 165 -8.15 -3.91 15.07
C TRP A 165 -8.20 -2.38 15.10
N TYR A 166 -7.25 -1.72 15.78
CA TYR A 166 -7.17 -0.25 15.80
C TYR A 166 -6.92 0.34 14.41
N TRP A 167 -6.05 -0.28 13.63
CA TRP A 167 -5.76 0.15 12.27
C TRP A 167 -6.99 0.10 11.37
N ALA A 168 -7.77 -0.99 11.45
CA ALA A 168 -9.01 -1.15 10.72
C ALA A 168 -10.10 -0.21 11.23
N HIS A 169 -10.21 -0.03 12.56
CA HIS A 169 -11.17 0.88 13.19
C HIS A 169 -10.97 2.33 12.70
N LEU A 170 -9.73 2.82 12.66
CA LEU A 170 -9.42 4.14 12.08
C LEU A 170 -9.64 4.20 10.54
N GLY A 171 -9.77 3.05 9.88
CA GLY A 171 -10.08 2.95 8.46
C GLY A 171 -11.57 3.08 8.13
N THR A 172 -12.48 2.76 9.06
CA THR A 172 -13.94 2.79 8.82
C THR A 172 -14.54 4.20 8.80
N CYS A 173 -13.71 5.23 8.97
CA CYS A 173 -14.12 6.63 9.10
C CYS A 173 -15.03 6.92 10.31
N GLN A 174 -15.08 6.02 11.30
CA GLN A 174 -15.69 6.32 12.59
C GLN A 174 -14.79 7.29 13.36
N LEU A 175 -15.41 8.30 13.99
CA LEU A 175 -14.69 9.29 14.79
C LEU A 175 -14.16 8.62 16.06
N PRO A 176 -12.83 8.62 16.31
CA PRO A 176 -12.29 8.16 17.58
C PRO A 176 -12.78 9.09 18.70
N GLY A 177 -12.99 8.56 19.91
CA GLY A 177 -13.32 9.38 21.07
C GLY A 177 -12.14 10.28 21.47
N TYR A 178 -12.39 11.35 22.21
CA TYR A 178 -11.31 12.23 22.71
C TYR A 178 -10.31 11.46 23.57
N ASP A 179 -10.78 10.53 24.41
CA ASP A 179 -9.93 9.64 25.22
C ASP A 179 -8.99 8.78 24.35
N ASP A 180 -9.45 8.34 23.17
CA ASP A 180 -8.63 7.57 22.23
C ASP A 180 -7.57 8.46 21.58
N ILE A 181 -7.92 9.70 21.24
CA ILE A 181 -6.99 10.68 20.67
C ILE A 181 -5.91 11.03 21.70
N ASP A 182 -6.29 11.23 22.96
CA ASP A 182 -5.34 11.43 24.06
C ASP A 182 -4.42 10.23 24.21
N ALA A 183 -4.97 9.01 24.17
CA ALA A 183 -4.18 7.79 24.21
C ALA A 183 -3.18 7.69 23.05
N PHE A 184 -3.58 8.00 21.81
CA PHE A 184 -2.67 8.00 20.66
C PHE A 184 -1.60 9.09 20.76
N THR A 185 -1.94 10.24 21.35
CA THR A 185 -1.03 11.37 21.49
C THR A 185 -0.04 11.19 22.64
N ALA A 186 -0.39 10.42 23.67
CA ALA A 186 0.50 10.14 24.80
C ALA A 186 1.62 9.15 24.44
N ILE A 187 1.49 8.37 23.36
CA ILE A 187 2.43 7.30 23.02
C ILE A 187 3.38 7.77 21.91
N GLU A 188 4.67 7.84 22.23
CA GLU A 188 5.75 8.30 21.34
C GLU A 188 6.64 7.16 20.81
N THR A 189 6.08 5.95 20.74
CA THR A 189 6.78 4.78 20.19
C THR A 189 6.55 4.69 18.68
N PRO A 190 7.40 4.00 17.91
CA PRO A 190 7.21 3.85 16.46
C PRO A 190 5.84 3.26 16.06
N ILE A 191 5.32 2.32 16.86
CA ILE A 191 3.98 1.75 16.68
C ILE A 191 2.90 2.78 17.01
N GLY A 192 3.04 3.49 18.13
CA GLY A 192 2.13 4.57 18.51
C GLY A 192 2.05 5.65 17.44
N ASP A 193 3.19 6.11 16.93
CA ASP A 193 3.29 7.13 15.88
C ASP A 193 2.63 6.70 14.56
N ASN A 194 2.66 5.41 14.21
CA ASN A 194 1.94 4.92 13.03
C ASN A 194 0.43 5.08 13.18
N ILE A 195 -0.10 4.73 14.35
CA ILE A 195 -1.53 4.84 14.66
C ILE A 195 -1.92 6.31 14.81
N PHE A 196 -1.11 7.10 15.50
CA PHE A 196 -1.26 8.55 15.64
C PHE A 196 -1.36 9.24 14.27
N ARG A 197 -0.43 8.96 13.35
CA ARG A 197 -0.48 9.51 11.99
C ARG A 197 -1.74 9.11 11.23
N LYS A 198 -2.22 7.88 11.42
CA LYS A 198 -3.48 7.40 10.83
C LYS A 198 -4.68 8.16 11.40
N ALA A 199 -4.75 8.32 12.71
CA ALA A 199 -5.81 9.09 13.39
C ALA A 199 -5.79 10.57 12.98
N VAL A 200 -4.62 11.20 12.94
CA VAL A 200 -4.44 12.59 12.46
C VAL A 200 -4.93 12.74 11.02
N THR A 201 -4.59 11.80 10.12
CA THR A 201 -5.03 11.84 8.72
C THR A 201 -6.55 11.73 8.61
N LEU A 202 -7.17 10.87 9.43
CA LEU A 202 -8.62 10.73 9.50
C LEU A 202 -9.27 12.03 10.00
N MET A 203 -8.79 12.59 11.10
CA MET A 203 -9.35 13.81 11.70
C MET A 203 -9.20 15.01 10.77
N ALA A 204 -8.03 15.20 10.16
CA ALA A 204 -7.83 16.23 9.14
C ALA A 204 -8.78 16.06 7.93
N LYS A 205 -9.09 14.81 7.56
CA LYS A 205 -10.06 14.53 6.51
C LYS A 205 -11.48 14.94 6.93
N LEU A 206 -11.91 14.56 8.13
CA LEU A 206 -13.26 14.86 8.63
C LEU A 206 -13.47 16.36 8.85
N ASP A 207 -12.46 17.05 9.40
CA ASP A 207 -12.44 18.50 9.59
C ASP A 207 -12.59 19.24 8.25
N LEU A 208 -11.77 18.90 7.25
CA LEU A 208 -11.89 19.49 5.90
C LEU A 208 -13.24 19.23 5.23
N GLU A 209 -13.92 18.14 5.58
CA GLU A 209 -15.23 17.77 5.05
C GLU A 209 -16.39 18.34 5.89
N GLY A 210 -16.11 19.04 6.99
CA GLY A 210 -17.13 19.56 7.91
C GLY A 210 -17.97 18.47 8.57
N ARG A 211 -17.39 17.28 8.77
CA ARG A 211 -18.08 16.08 9.31
C ARG A 211 -17.84 15.84 10.80
N ILE A 212 -17.28 16.83 11.50
CA ILE A 212 -17.10 16.76 12.95
C ILE A 212 -18.43 17.14 13.59
N PRO A 213 -19.03 16.27 14.44
CA PRO A 213 -20.33 16.54 15.06
C PRO A 213 -20.33 17.83 15.90
N ASP A 214 -19.28 18.01 16.70
CA ASP A 214 -19.17 19.10 17.69
C ASP A 214 -17.93 19.97 17.39
N PRO A 215 -18.00 20.90 16.42
CA PRO A 215 -16.84 21.67 15.97
C PRO A 215 -16.29 22.61 17.05
N GLU A 216 -17.13 23.11 17.96
CA GLU A 216 -16.73 24.00 19.05
C GLU A 216 -15.91 23.25 20.11
N ASP A 217 -16.40 22.09 20.57
CA ASP A 217 -15.68 21.21 21.49
C ASP A 217 -14.38 20.69 20.88
N TYR A 218 -14.40 20.35 19.59
CA TYR A 218 -13.20 19.96 18.87
C TYR A 218 -12.17 21.08 18.83
N ALA A 219 -12.58 22.33 18.57
CA ALA A 219 -11.69 23.48 18.58
C ALA A 219 -11.10 23.75 19.97
N ALA A 220 -11.91 23.63 21.02
CA ALA A 220 -11.45 23.73 22.41
C ALA A 220 -10.44 22.62 22.75
N TYR A 221 -10.70 21.38 22.32
CA TYR A 221 -9.79 20.25 22.49
C TYR A 221 -8.47 20.45 21.73
N LEU A 222 -8.49 20.97 20.49
CA LEU A 222 -7.26 21.30 19.79
C LEU A 222 -6.44 22.39 20.50
N ALA A 223 -7.09 23.27 21.28
CA ALA A 223 -6.37 24.26 22.07
C ALA A 223 -5.64 23.65 23.27
N THR A 224 -6.14 22.54 23.84
CA THR A 224 -5.50 21.84 24.97
C THR A 224 -4.39 20.88 24.52
N ASN A 225 -4.53 20.26 23.35
CA ASN A 225 -3.57 19.29 22.82
C ASN A 225 -2.74 19.85 21.65
N GLU A 226 -1.62 20.48 21.98
CA GLU A 226 -0.75 21.13 21.00
C GLU A 226 -0.16 20.17 19.96
N ARG A 227 0.35 19.00 20.39
CA ARG A 227 0.93 17.98 19.50
C ARG A 227 -0.07 17.56 18.44
N PHE A 228 -1.31 17.27 18.86
CA PHE A 228 -2.37 16.86 17.96
C PHE A 228 -2.80 17.99 17.00
N ARG A 229 -2.97 19.21 17.53
CA ARG A 229 -3.32 20.40 16.73
C ARG A 229 -2.33 20.66 15.60
N ILE A 230 -1.04 20.64 15.88
CA ILE A 230 0.01 20.86 14.88
C ILE A 230 -0.09 19.77 13.80
N ALA A 231 -0.16 18.50 14.21
CA ALA A 231 -0.21 17.37 13.29
C ALA A 231 -1.46 17.41 12.37
N VAL A 232 -2.64 17.73 12.92
CA VAL A 232 -3.88 17.89 12.15
C VAL A 232 -3.74 19.04 11.16
N THR A 233 -3.24 20.19 11.59
CA THR A 233 -3.05 21.36 10.73
C THR A 233 -2.13 21.04 9.55
N GLU A 234 -1.02 20.36 9.79
CA GLU A 234 -0.13 19.90 8.73
C GLU A 234 -0.81 18.93 7.77
N ALA A 235 -1.55 17.95 8.30
CA ALA A 235 -2.27 16.98 7.49
C ALA A 235 -3.36 17.65 6.62
N LYS A 236 -4.07 18.65 7.15
CA LYS A 236 -5.02 19.48 6.39
C LYS A 236 -4.31 20.19 5.24
N ASN A 237 -3.20 20.86 5.51
CA ASN A 237 -2.43 21.58 4.50
C ASN A 237 -1.87 20.64 3.42
N ARG A 238 -1.45 19.42 3.77
CA ARG A 238 -1.04 18.39 2.80
C ARG A 238 -2.22 17.95 1.92
N LYS A 239 -3.39 17.67 2.52
CA LYS A 239 -4.58 17.25 1.78
C LYS A 239 -5.11 18.36 0.85
N GLN A 240 -5.15 19.61 1.30
CA GLN A 240 -5.53 20.77 0.46
C GLN A 240 -4.59 20.95 -0.74
N ARG A 241 -3.27 20.90 -0.51
CA ARG A 241 -2.28 20.95 -1.61
C ARG A 241 -2.47 19.82 -2.61
N HIS A 242 -2.74 18.61 -2.14
CA HIS A 242 -3.03 17.47 -2.99
C HIS A 242 -4.30 17.69 -3.82
N LEU A 243 -5.40 18.16 -3.21
CA LEU A 243 -6.64 18.48 -3.93
C LEU A 243 -6.41 19.53 -5.02
N HIS A 244 -5.70 20.62 -4.72
CA HIS A 244 -5.34 21.63 -5.73
C HIS A 244 -4.50 21.05 -6.87
N TRP A 245 -3.55 20.17 -6.55
CA TRP A 245 -2.75 19.49 -7.57
C TRP A 245 -3.62 18.58 -8.46
N VAL A 246 -4.53 17.79 -7.88
CA VAL A 246 -5.46 16.92 -8.63
C VAL A 246 -6.36 17.76 -9.53
N THR A 247 -6.95 18.86 -9.02
CA THR A 247 -7.75 19.77 -9.84
C THR A 247 -6.95 20.38 -10.99
N ARG A 248 -5.68 20.73 -10.75
CA ARG A 248 -4.79 21.26 -11.78
C ARG A 248 -4.47 20.20 -12.85
N GLN A 249 -4.24 18.95 -12.46
CA GLN A 249 -4.02 17.85 -13.39
C GLN A 249 -5.26 17.58 -14.25
N ALA A 250 -6.43 17.47 -13.64
CA ALA A 250 -7.68 17.27 -14.38
C ALA A 250 -7.95 18.38 -15.40
N ARG A 251 -7.66 19.65 -15.06
CA ARG A 251 -7.76 20.77 -16.01
C ARG A 251 -6.77 20.66 -17.18
N ARG A 252 -5.56 20.15 -16.94
CA ARG A 252 -4.57 19.93 -18.00
C ARG A 252 -5.02 18.83 -18.94
N GLU A 253 -5.44 17.70 -18.40
CA GLU A 253 -5.95 16.57 -19.19
C GLU A 253 -7.17 16.97 -20.04
N GLN A 254 -8.08 17.78 -19.50
CA GLN A 254 -9.21 18.32 -20.26
C GLN A 254 -8.78 19.28 -21.38
N ALA A 255 -7.80 20.15 -21.11
CA ALA A 255 -7.26 21.07 -22.11
C ALA A 255 -6.52 20.32 -23.22
N ASP A 256 -5.71 19.31 -22.87
CA ASP A 256 -4.98 18.46 -23.82
C ASP A 256 -5.95 17.64 -24.68
N ALA A 257 -7.02 17.08 -24.09
CA ALA A 257 -8.08 16.39 -24.83
C ALA A 257 -8.85 17.32 -25.78
N PHE A 258 -9.10 18.57 -25.37
CA PHE A 258 -9.73 19.57 -26.22
C PHE A 258 -8.80 19.97 -27.38
N GLN A 259 -7.52 20.22 -27.13
CA GLN A 259 -6.54 20.54 -28.16
C GLN A 259 -6.33 19.37 -29.13
N GLY A 260 -6.24 18.14 -28.62
CA GLY A 260 -6.16 16.93 -29.44
C GLY A 260 -7.37 16.77 -30.36
N SER A 261 -8.59 16.94 -29.82
CA SER A 261 -9.81 16.84 -30.64
C SER A 261 -9.93 17.97 -31.68
N ALA A 262 -9.54 19.20 -31.33
CA ALA A 262 -9.49 20.32 -32.28
C ALA A 262 -8.43 20.09 -33.38
N HIS A 263 -7.25 19.57 -33.01
CA HIS A 263 -6.21 19.21 -33.97
C HIS A 263 -6.68 18.10 -34.93
N ASP A 264 -7.35 17.07 -34.42
CA ASP A 264 -7.90 15.99 -35.23
C ASP A 264 -9.02 16.46 -36.17
N GLN A 265 -9.90 17.36 -35.72
CA GLN A 265 -10.91 17.98 -36.57
C GLN A 265 -10.26 18.81 -37.68
N ASN A 266 -9.32 19.69 -37.33
CA ASN A 266 -8.58 20.48 -38.30
C ASN A 266 -7.81 19.60 -39.30
N SER A 267 -7.22 18.50 -38.84
CA SER A 267 -6.54 17.52 -39.70
C SER A 267 -7.52 16.87 -40.69
N LYS A 268 -8.70 16.43 -40.21
CA LYS A 268 -9.76 15.87 -41.05
C LYS A 268 -10.28 16.89 -42.07
N GLU A 269 -10.46 18.15 -41.69
CA GLU A 269 -10.89 19.22 -42.61
C GLU A 269 -9.81 19.50 -43.67
N ARG A 270 -8.55 19.63 -43.25
CA ARG A 270 -7.40 19.78 -44.17
C ARG A 270 -7.27 18.61 -45.13
N ALA A 271 -7.60 17.39 -44.71
CA ALA A 271 -7.60 16.21 -45.58
C ALA A 271 -8.77 16.18 -46.59
N LYS A 272 -9.89 16.86 -46.32
CA LYS A 272 -11.03 16.99 -47.27
C LYS A 272 -10.73 18.00 -48.38
N TYR A 273 -10.03 19.10 -48.05
CA TYR A 273 -9.71 20.18 -48.98
C TYR A 273 -9.03 19.72 -50.30
N PRO A 274 -7.98 18.88 -50.32
CA PRO A 274 -7.36 18.45 -51.57
C PRO A 274 -8.29 17.56 -52.40
N LYS A 275 -9.16 16.77 -51.77
CA LYS A 275 -10.17 15.96 -52.48
C LYS A 275 -11.19 16.86 -53.17
N GLU A 276 -11.71 17.86 -52.45
CA GLU A 276 -12.63 18.84 -53.03
C GLU A 276 -11.98 19.66 -54.15
N LYS A 277 -10.70 20.05 -53.98
CA LYS A 277 -9.93 20.76 -55.00
C LYS A 277 -9.74 19.90 -56.24
N ALA A 278 -9.37 18.63 -56.09
CA ALA A 278 -9.21 17.69 -57.21
C ALA A 278 -10.54 17.47 -57.96
N VAL A 279 -11.66 17.31 -57.24
CA VAL A 279 -13.00 17.20 -57.86
C VAL A 279 -13.36 18.47 -58.64
N LYS A 280 -13.11 19.65 -58.09
CA LYS A 280 -13.34 20.94 -58.78
C LYS A 280 -12.46 21.09 -60.02
N GLU A 281 -11.18 20.72 -59.94
CA GLU A 281 -10.26 20.75 -61.07
C GLU A 281 -10.66 19.74 -62.17
N GLN A 282 -11.05 18.54 -61.79
CA GLN A 282 -11.55 17.52 -62.72
C GLN A 282 -12.84 17.97 -63.42
N ALA A 283 -13.76 18.61 -62.68
CA ALA A 283 -14.97 19.19 -63.24
C ALA A 283 -14.67 20.34 -64.22
N LYS A 284 -13.75 21.25 -63.86
CA LYS A 284 -13.27 22.32 -64.75
C LYS A 284 -12.63 21.76 -66.01
N TRP A 285 -11.74 20.78 -65.87
CA TRP A 285 -11.09 20.11 -67.00
C TRP A 285 -12.13 19.45 -67.92
N GLY A 286 -13.10 18.74 -67.35
CA GLY A 286 -14.20 18.12 -68.10
C GLY A 286 -15.05 19.15 -68.85
N SER A 287 -15.36 20.30 -68.24
CA SER A 287 -16.08 21.40 -68.89
C SER A 287 -15.26 22.02 -70.02
N ASN A 288 -13.98 22.30 -69.79
CA ASN A 288 -13.08 22.83 -70.81
C ASN A 288 -12.96 21.87 -72.00
N LYS A 289 -12.81 20.56 -71.75
CA LYS A 289 -12.76 19.55 -72.81
C LYS A 289 -14.04 19.49 -73.64
N LYS A 290 -15.21 19.64 -73.01
CA LYS A 290 -16.50 19.75 -73.72
C LYS A 290 -16.56 21.03 -74.57
N ASN A 291 -16.14 22.16 -74.03
CA ASN A 291 -16.09 23.43 -74.75
C ASN A 291 -15.12 23.37 -75.95
N GLU A 292 -13.92 22.82 -75.76
CA GLU A 292 -12.95 22.61 -76.84
C GLU A 292 -13.47 21.68 -77.92
N ALA A 293 -14.16 20.58 -77.55
CA ALA A 293 -14.79 19.69 -78.52
C ALA A 293 -15.89 20.41 -79.32
N ALA A 294 -16.71 21.23 -78.67
CA ALA A 294 -17.72 22.06 -79.32
C ALA A 294 -17.11 23.10 -80.27
N VAL A 295 -15.94 23.68 -79.95
CA VAL A 295 -15.20 24.59 -80.84
C VAL A 295 -14.50 23.86 -81.98
N ARG A 296 -13.98 22.63 -81.75
CA ARG A 296 -13.32 21.84 -82.80
C ARG A 296 -14.28 21.28 -83.84
N ALA A 297 -15.49 20.86 -83.45
CA ALA A 297 -16.50 20.32 -84.36
C ALA A 297 -16.79 21.20 -85.61
N PRO A 298 -16.95 22.53 -85.51
CA PRO A 298 -17.12 23.39 -86.69
C PRO A 298 -15.82 23.58 -87.49
N VAL A 299 -14.63 23.48 -86.87
CA VAL A 299 -13.34 23.62 -87.57
C VAL A 299 -13.04 22.40 -88.43
N THR A 300 -13.32 21.18 -87.94
CA THR A 300 -13.18 19.95 -88.74
C THR A 300 -14.24 19.88 -89.85
N GLY A 301 -15.46 20.35 -89.59
CA GLY A 301 -16.48 20.51 -90.63
C GLY A 301 -16.09 21.49 -91.75
N LYS A 302 -15.31 22.54 -91.44
CA LYS A 302 -14.75 23.46 -92.45
C LYS A 302 -13.52 22.90 -93.16
N ARG A 303 -12.63 22.15 -92.48
CA ARG A 303 -11.46 21.50 -93.10
C ARG A 303 -11.84 20.37 -94.07
N ALA A 304 -12.88 19.59 -93.76
CA ALA A 304 -13.37 18.54 -94.65
C ALA A 304 -13.97 19.10 -95.97
N LYS A 305 -14.43 20.36 -95.98
CA LYS A 305 -14.90 21.05 -97.20
C LYS A 305 -13.80 21.84 -97.93
N GLY A 306 -12.59 21.93 -97.39
CA GLY A 306 -11.51 22.78 -97.92
C GLY A 306 -10.32 22.02 -98.52
N LEU A 307 -10.31 20.69 -98.47
CA LEU A 307 -9.14 19.87 -98.87
C LEU A 307 -9.30 19.11 -100.20
N ASP A 308 -10.44 19.21 -100.88
CA ASP A 308 -10.62 18.65 -102.23
C ASP A 308 -10.00 19.53 -103.35
N GLY A 309 -9.27 20.61 -103.00
CA GLY A 309 -8.85 21.63 -103.98
C GLY A 309 -7.35 21.85 -104.18
N PHE A 310 -6.44 21.24 -103.41
CA PHE A 310 -5.02 21.65 -103.44
C PHE A 310 -4.05 20.47 -103.57
N ALA A 311 -3.93 19.97 -104.81
CA ALA A 311 -2.85 19.10 -105.26
C ALA A 311 -1.56 19.91 -105.45
N TRP A 312 -0.64 19.87 -104.47
CA TRP A 312 0.72 20.36 -104.66
C TRP A 312 1.60 19.26 -105.25
N ARG A 313 1.96 19.45 -106.52
CA ARG A 313 3.13 18.85 -107.19
C ARG A 313 4.38 19.35 -106.45
N ILE A 314 5.14 18.46 -105.81
CA ILE A 314 6.50 18.79 -105.36
C ILE A 314 7.47 17.98 -106.20
N CYS A 315 8.14 18.71 -107.10
CA CYS A 315 9.32 18.26 -107.83
C CYS A 315 10.47 17.98 -106.86
N GLY A 316 11.27 16.96 -107.21
CA GLY A 316 12.40 16.52 -106.41
C GLY A 316 13.54 17.53 -106.36
N VAL A 317 14.30 17.44 -105.27
CA VAL A 317 15.68 17.91 -105.18
C VAL A 317 16.47 16.88 -104.36
N ASN A 318 17.45 16.27 -105.01
CA ASN A 318 18.52 15.46 -104.43
C ASN A 318 19.51 16.35 -103.68
N LEU A 319 20.13 15.82 -102.61
CA LEU A 319 21.55 15.99 -102.19
C LEU A 319 21.68 15.23 -100.84
N VAL A 320 22.49 14.18 -100.66
CA VAL A 320 23.98 14.14 -100.59
C VAL A 320 24.45 15.31 -99.71
N VAL A 321 24.79 15.15 -98.42
CA VAL A 321 25.79 14.28 -97.74
C VAL A 321 25.31 13.98 -96.33
#